data_AF-A0A3S1AD77-F1
#
_entry.id   AF-A0A3S1AD77-F1
#
_cell.length_a   1.000
_cell.length_b   1.000
_cell.length_c   1.000
_cell.angle_alpha   90.00
_cell.angle_beta   90.00
_cell.angle_gamma   90.00
#
_symmetry.space_group_name_H-M   'P 1'
#
loop_
_entity.id
_entity.type
_entity.pdbx_description
1 polymer ?
#
loop_
_entity_poly.entity_id
_entity_poly.type
_entity_poly.pdbx_seq_one_letter_code
_entity_poly.pdbx_strand_id
1 'polypeptide(L)'
;MQRKTSCDSNSTALSYPTAQGIYLNSNSRLQLSAQLIKSSGDDVKLKNNYLFKGEGAPENPNIGDVRICYNVIPTNSTVTVFGKLAPSNQITVYNAPKDTKFYQLFATNRSEAIKTLNSEYTIWTWIIRVLGFLAMSFGMVFALQPINTLLNLIPFFGELIENITVSLSFFVAFVLATVTILVSQLLHHPFVLIAAVVITLITLSGVKKIRKGIS
;
A
#
# COMPACT_ATOMS: atom_id res chain seq x y z
N MET A 1 11.19 13.95 -7.50
CA MET A 1 9.78 14.33 -7.30
C MET A 1 9.02 14.15 -8.61
N GLN A 2 8.42 12.97 -8.83
CA GLN A 2 7.55 12.75 -9.99
C GLN A 2 6.19 13.38 -9.66
N ARG A 3 5.88 14.54 -10.25
CA ARG A 3 4.49 15.05 -10.27
C ARG A 3 3.68 14.01 -11.03
N LYS A 4 2.96 13.13 -10.33
CA LYS A 4 1.90 12.31 -10.93
C LYS A 4 0.93 13.28 -11.59
N THR A 5 0.99 13.38 -12.91
CA THR A 5 0.03 14.14 -13.69
C THR A 5 -1.31 13.44 -13.54
N SER A 6 -2.33 14.16 -13.05
CA SER A 6 -3.70 13.68 -12.76
C SER A 6 -4.29 12.79 -13.86
N CYS A 7 -3.83 13.01 -15.09
CA CYS A 7 -4.19 12.22 -16.25
C CYS A 7 -3.62 10.81 -16.24
N ASP A 8 -2.32 10.63 -15.98
CA ASP A 8 -1.59 9.37 -16.16
C ASP A 8 -1.58 8.48 -14.91
N SER A 9 -2.41 8.78 -13.89
CA SER A 9 -2.42 8.01 -12.66
C SER A 9 -3.06 6.64 -12.87
N ASN A 10 -2.26 5.69 -13.35
CA ASN A 10 -2.42 4.26 -13.07
C ASN A 10 -2.00 4.00 -11.61
N SER A 11 -2.57 4.77 -10.66
CA SER A 11 -2.09 4.84 -9.30
C SER A 11 -2.69 3.73 -8.45
N THR A 12 -2.07 2.56 -8.51
CA THR A 12 -2.14 1.53 -7.45
C THR A 12 -1.42 1.97 -6.17
N ALA A 13 -0.84 3.17 -6.11
CA ALA A 13 -0.10 3.68 -4.96
C ALA A 13 -0.70 4.98 -4.40
N LEU A 14 -1.17 4.87 -3.14
CA LEU A 14 -1.38 5.91 -2.12
C LEU A 14 -1.11 7.34 -2.59
N SER A 15 -2.16 8.14 -2.72
CA SER A 15 -2.05 9.58 -2.93
C SER A 15 -2.78 10.30 -1.78
N TYR A 16 -1.98 10.96 -0.95
CA TYR A 16 -2.33 11.68 0.28
C TYR A 16 -3.17 12.95 0.03
N PRO A 17 -3.74 13.58 1.09
CA PRO A 17 -4.99 14.30 1.01
C PRO A 17 -4.78 15.66 0.34
N THR A 18 -5.51 15.90 -0.73
CA THR A 18 -5.79 17.26 -1.17
C THR A 18 -7.29 17.49 -1.07
N ALA A 19 -7.63 18.68 -0.58
CA ALA A 19 -9.00 19.16 -0.56
C ALA A 19 -9.53 19.18 -2.01
N GLN A 20 -10.83 18.93 -2.17
CA GLN A 20 -11.55 19.00 -3.44
C GLN A 20 -11.18 17.95 -4.50
N GLY A 21 -11.65 16.72 -4.33
CA GLY A 21 -11.69 15.81 -5.47
C GLY A 21 -12.30 14.46 -5.16
N ILE A 22 -13.36 14.12 -5.90
CA ILE A 22 -13.74 12.73 -6.10
C ILE A 22 -12.76 12.17 -7.13
N TYR A 23 -11.85 11.28 -6.71
CA TYR A 23 -10.94 10.61 -7.63
C TYR A 23 -11.70 9.51 -8.37
N LEU A 24 -11.99 9.73 -9.64
CA LEU A 24 -12.56 8.72 -10.52
C LEU A 24 -11.43 7.78 -10.97
N ASN A 25 -11.67 6.47 -10.97
CA ASN A 25 -10.65 5.51 -11.41
C ASN A 25 -10.27 5.74 -12.90
N SER A 26 -9.13 5.21 -13.34
CA SER A 26 -8.61 5.37 -14.70
C SER A 26 -9.55 4.90 -15.83
N ASN A 27 -10.55 4.05 -15.53
CA ASN A 27 -11.55 3.57 -16.50
C ASN A 27 -12.67 4.59 -16.78
N SER A 28 -12.65 5.74 -16.12
CA SER A 28 -13.60 6.85 -16.34
C SER A 28 -13.10 7.88 -17.37
N ARG A 29 -11.99 7.63 -18.06
CA ARG A 29 -11.46 8.58 -19.05
C ARG A 29 -12.45 8.76 -20.19
N LEU A 30 -12.88 10.00 -20.40
CA LEU A 30 -13.66 10.36 -21.57
C LEU A 30 -12.76 10.20 -22.80
N GLN A 31 -13.27 9.49 -23.81
CA GLN A 31 -12.62 9.43 -25.12
C GLN A 31 -12.94 10.72 -25.86
N LEU A 32 -11.96 11.62 -25.92
CA LEU A 32 -12.02 12.86 -26.66
C LEU A 32 -11.92 12.53 -28.15
N SER A 33 -12.94 12.89 -28.91
CA SER A 33 -12.93 12.86 -30.37
C SER A 33 -12.90 14.28 -30.90
N ALA A 34 -12.40 14.46 -32.14
CA ALA A 34 -12.38 15.77 -32.80
C ALA A 34 -13.77 16.43 -32.91
N GLN A 35 -14.83 15.62 -32.84
CA GLN A 35 -16.23 16.06 -32.91
C GLN A 35 -16.73 16.69 -31.59
N LEU A 36 -16.12 16.33 -30.45
CA LEU A 36 -16.45 16.84 -29.11
C LEU A 36 -15.73 18.17 -28.80
N ILE A 37 -14.76 18.54 -29.62
CA ILE A 37 -13.89 19.71 -29.38
C ILE A 37 -14.35 20.85 -30.29
N LYS A 38 -15.12 21.77 -29.72
CA LYS A 38 -15.39 23.06 -30.37
C LYS A 38 -14.21 23.99 -30.09
N SER A 39 -13.12 23.83 -30.82
CA SER A 39 -11.91 24.62 -30.57
C SER A 39 -12.17 26.10 -30.85
N SER A 40 -11.74 26.97 -29.92
CA SER A 40 -11.79 28.42 -30.04
C SER A 40 -10.43 29.02 -30.44
N GLY A 41 -9.43 28.20 -30.79
CA GLY A 41 -8.12 28.68 -31.26
C GLY A 41 -7.23 27.58 -31.85
N ASP A 42 -6.32 27.97 -32.75
CA ASP A 42 -5.43 27.07 -33.52
C ASP A 42 -4.34 26.36 -32.67
N ASP A 43 -4.15 26.79 -31.41
CA ASP A 43 -3.05 26.33 -30.55
C ASP A 43 -3.33 25.04 -29.76
N VAL A 44 -4.55 24.48 -29.82
CA VAL A 44 -4.93 23.29 -29.05
C VAL A 44 -5.11 22.09 -29.97
N LYS A 45 -4.26 21.07 -29.79
CA LYS A 45 -4.24 19.85 -30.58
C LYS A 45 -4.69 18.66 -29.74
N LEU A 46 -5.58 17.83 -30.28
CA LEU A 46 -5.91 16.53 -29.69
C LEU A 46 -4.79 15.54 -30.02
N LYS A 47 -4.08 15.03 -29.01
CA LYS A 47 -3.05 13.99 -29.16
C LYS A 47 -3.19 12.95 -28.06
N ASN A 48 -3.25 11.66 -28.39
CA ASN A 48 -3.31 10.54 -27.44
C ASN A 48 -4.40 10.70 -26.33
N ASN A 49 -5.60 11.13 -26.72
CA ASN A 49 -6.72 11.41 -25.80
C ASN A 49 -6.45 12.55 -24.78
N TYR A 50 -5.55 13.47 -25.12
CA TYR A 50 -5.27 14.70 -24.39
C TYR A 50 -5.54 15.92 -25.25
N LEU A 51 -6.13 16.95 -24.65
CA LEU A 51 -6.02 18.30 -25.20
C LEU A 51 -4.62 18.83 -24.85
N PHE A 52 -3.81 19.00 -25.88
CA PHE A 52 -2.44 19.42 -25.78
C PHE A 52 -2.28 20.84 -26.33
N LYS A 53 -1.69 21.74 -25.54
CA LYS A 53 -1.28 23.07 -25.99
C LYS A 53 0.23 23.20 -25.80
N GLY A 54 0.96 23.43 -26.87
CA GLY A 54 2.42 23.51 -26.84
C GLY A 54 3.10 22.88 -28.05
N GLU A 55 4.43 22.90 -28.05
CA GLU A 55 5.25 22.42 -29.18
C GLU A 55 5.76 20.99 -28.98
N GLY A 56 5.80 20.49 -27.74
CA GLY A 56 6.28 19.14 -27.45
C GLY A 56 5.30 18.01 -27.77
N ALA A 57 5.60 16.83 -27.22
CA ALA A 57 4.77 15.64 -27.32
C ALA A 57 4.03 15.38 -26.00
N PRO A 58 2.83 14.79 -26.00
CA PRO A 58 2.12 14.49 -24.76
C PRO A 58 2.88 13.54 -23.81
N GLU A 59 3.75 12.69 -24.35
CA GLU A 59 4.55 11.73 -23.58
C GLU A 59 5.87 12.33 -23.08
N ASN A 60 6.35 13.38 -23.74
CA ASN A 60 7.53 14.14 -23.35
C ASN A 60 7.27 15.65 -23.56
N PRO A 61 6.51 16.29 -22.64
CA PRO A 61 6.15 17.69 -22.77
C PRO A 61 7.36 18.58 -22.46
N ASN A 62 7.51 19.67 -23.22
CA ASN A 62 8.46 20.73 -22.93
C ASN A 62 7.93 21.66 -21.83
N ILE A 63 8.84 22.44 -21.22
CA ILE A 63 8.47 23.46 -20.24
C ILE A 63 7.59 24.50 -20.94
N GLY A 64 6.35 24.66 -20.47
CA GLY A 64 5.34 25.54 -21.07
C GLY A 64 4.19 24.80 -21.74
N ASP A 65 4.33 23.49 -21.99
CA ASP A 65 3.26 22.67 -22.57
C ASP A 65 2.18 22.33 -21.52
N VAL A 66 0.92 22.34 -21.96
CA VAL A 66 -0.25 22.04 -21.14
C VAL A 66 -0.94 20.78 -21.66
N ARG A 67 -1.21 19.84 -20.74
CA ARG A 67 -1.97 18.60 -20.98
C ARG A 67 -3.26 18.61 -20.17
N ILE A 68 -4.40 18.46 -20.83
CA ILE A 68 -5.71 18.38 -20.18
C ILE A 68 -6.37 17.05 -20.59
N CYS A 69 -6.93 16.35 -19.61
CA CYS A 69 -7.75 15.17 -19.78
C CYS A 69 -9.06 15.34 -19.00
N TYR A 70 -10.07 14.57 -19.36
CA TYR A 70 -11.36 14.56 -18.68
C TYR A 70 -11.70 13.16 -18.19
N ASN A 71 -12.17 13.09 -16.95
CA ASN A 71 -12.75 11.90 -16.36
C ASN A 71 -14.24 12.17 -16.14
N VAL A 72 -15.10 11.23 -16.55
CA VAL A 72 -16.55 11.39 -16.50
C VAL A 72 -17.20 10.18 -15.83
N ILE A 73 -18.31 10.45 -15.14
CA ILE A 73 -19.25 9.42 -14.71
C ILE A 73 -20.39 9.42 -15.74
N PRO A 74 -20.61 8.32 -16.47
CA PRO A 74 -21.74 8.22 -17.40
C PRO A 74 -23.08 8.47 -16.71
N THR A 75 -24.01 9.11 -17.43
CA THR A 75 -25.38 9.26 -16.95
C THR A 75 -26.03 7.87 -16.80
N ASN A 76 -26.90 7.70 -15.79
CA ASN A 76 -27.56 6.41 -15.44
C ASN A 76 -26.64 5.31 -14.89
N SER A 77 -25.39 5.61 -14.48
CA SER A 77 -24.57 4.64 -13.76
C SER A 77 -24.87 4.64 -12.25
N THR A 78 -25.01 3.47 -11.65
CA THR A 78 -25.05 3.33 -10.19
C THR A 78 -23.64 3.55 -9.62
N VAL A 79 -23.51 4.53 -8.72
CA VAL A 79 -22.24 4.85 -8.05
C VAL A 79 -22.40 4.72 -6.54
N THR A 80 -21.34 4.25 -5.88
CA THR A 80 -21.24 4.22 -4.42
C THR A 80 -20.30 5.31 -3.96
N VAL A 81 -20.77 6.21 -3.10
CA VAL A 81 -19.96 7.27 -2.49
C VAL A 81 -19.78 6.99 -1.01
N PHE A 82 -18.53 7.04 -0.54
CA PHE A 82 -18.18 6.98 0.87
C PHE A 82 -17.83 8.38 1.39
N GLY A 83 -18.52 8.81 2.43
CA GLY A 83 -18.30 10.09 3.09
C GLY A 83 -19.31 10.33 4.21
N LYS A 84 -19.23 11.50 4.84
CA LYS A 84 -20.16 11.94 5.88
C LYS A 84 -21.34 12.65 5.23
N LEU A 85 -22.57 12.23 5.55
CA LEU A 85 -23.77 12.95 5.16
C LEU A 85 -23.87 14.24 5.98
N ALA A 86 -23.78 15.39 5.31
CA ALA A 86 -23.94 16.71 5.89
C ALA A 86 -25.40 17.19 5.73
N PRO A 87 -25.81 18.24 6.48
CA PRO A 87 -27.09 18.90 6.24
C PRO A 87 -27.20 19.34 4.77
N SER A 88 -28.43 19.42 4.23
CA SER A 88 -28.71 19.73 2.81
C SER A 88 -28.34 18.67 1.77
N ASN A 89 -28.30 17.39 2.16
CA ASN A 89 -28.06 16.26 1.25
C ASN A 89 -26.67 16.29 0.56
N GLN A 90 -25.72 16.95 1.20
CA GLN A 90 -24.34 17.04 0.72
C GLN A 90 -23.50 15.92 1.33
N ILE A 91 -22.59 15.36 0.54
CA ILE A 91 -21.59 14.41 1.03
C ILE A 91 -20.30 15.18 1.26
N THR A 92 -19.78 15.09 2.49
CA THR A 92 -18.54 15.76 2.90
C THR A 92 -17.51 14.73 3.34
N VAL A 93 -16.27 15.17 3.51
CA VAL A 93 -15.19 14.29 3.97
C VAL A 93 -15.51 13.73 5.35
N TYR A 94 -15.45 12.40 5.49
CA TYR A 94 -15.53 11.74 6.80
C TYR A 94 -14.12 11.66 7.40
N ASN A 95 -13.92 12.28 8.57
CA ASN A 95 -12.68 12.15 9.32
C ASN A 95 -12.84 10.97 10.29
N ALA A 96 -12.26 9.82 9.95
CA ALA A 96 -12.23 8.65 10.81
C ALA A 96 -11.18 8.82 11.92
N PRO A 97 -11.30 8.08 13.04
CA PRO A 97 -10.27 8.03 14.07
C PRO A 97 -8.92 7.65 13.47
N LYS A 98 -7.82 8.24 13.96
CA LYS A 98 -6.44 8.12 13.42
C LYS A 98 -6.17 8.90 12.12
N ASP A 99 -6.68 10.13 12.02
CA ASP A 99 -6.44 11.07 10.89
C ASP A 99 -6.73 10.51 9.49
N THR A 100 -7.58 9.49 9.40
CA THR A 100 -7.91 8.85 8.13
C THR A 100 -9.11 9.55 7.52
N LYS A 101 -8.93 10.17 6.34
CA LYS A 101 -9.99 10.86 5.61
C LYS A 101 -10.66 9.91 4.62
N PHE A 102 -11.97 9.71 4.75
CA PHE A 102 -12.80 8.95 3.80
C PHE A 102 -13.65 9.91 2.97
N TYR A 103 -13.30 10.02 1.69
CA TYR A 103 -14.09 10.71 0.67
C TYR A 103 -13.74 10.12 -0.70
N GLN A 104 -14.45 9.07 -1.10
CA GLN A 104 -14.14 8.30 -2.31
C GLN A 104 -15.42 7.90 -3.05
N LEU A 105 -15.35 7.86 -4.39
CA LEU A 105 -16.44 7.39 -5.24
C LEU A 105 -15.99 6.16 -6.00
N PHE A 106 -16.87 5.17 -6.03
CA PHE A 106 -16.71 3.95 -6.80
C PHE A 106 -17.85 3.84 -7.79
N ALA A 107 -17.53 3.64 -9.06
CA ALA A 107 -18.52 3.36 -10.11
C ALA A 107 -18.98 1.88 -10.09
N THR A 108 -19.15 1.32 -8.89
CA THR A 108 -19.66 -0.03 -8.68
C THR A 108 -20.61 -0.07 -7.48
N ASN A 109 -21.26 -1.21 -7.30
CA ASN A 109 -22.10 -1.56 -6.17
C ASN A 109 -21.34 -1.52 -4.84
N ARG A 110 -22.08 -1.28 -3.75
CA ARG A 110 -21.53 -1.18 -2.40
C ARG A 110 -20.66 -2.38 -1.99
N SER A 111 -21.12 -3.60 -2.28
CA SER A 111 -20.40 -4.83 -1.90
C SER A 111 -19.04 -4.94 -2.58
N GLU A 112 -18.98 -4.63 -3.88
CA GLU A 112 -17.75 -4.67 -4.66
C GLU A 112 -16.80 -3.56 -4.24
N ALA A 113 -17.30 -2.34 -4.01
CA ALA A 113 -16.47 -1.23 -3.52
C ALA A 113 -15.81 -1.55 -2.16
N ILE A 114 -16.54 -2.16 -1.23
CA ILE A 114 -16.01 -2.61 0.06
C ILE A 114 -14.97 -3.73 -0.13
N LYS A 115 -15.20 -4.66 -1.06
CA LYS A 115 -14.26 -5.74 -1.37
C LYS A 115 -12.94 -5.18 -1.92
N THR A 116 -13.01 -4.22 -2.84
CA THR A 116 -11.84 -3.54 -3.41
C THR A 116 -11.03 -2.87 -2.31
N LEU A 117 -11.67 -2.04 -1.48
CA LEU A 117 -11.01 -1.38 -0.34
C LEU A 117 -10.30 -2.39 0.57
N ASN A 118 -10.98 -3.46 0.99
CA ASN A 118 -10.37 -4.49 1.83
C ASN A 118 -9.20 -5.22 1.15
N SER A 119 -9.31 -5.49 -0.14
CA SER A 119 -8.26 -6.18 -0.90
C SER A 119 -6.99 -5.34 -1.00
N GLU A 120 -7.11 -4.03 -1.24
CA GLU A 120 -5.98 -3.10 -1.30
C GLU A 120 -5.25 -3.05 0.04
N TYR A 121 -5.97 -2.88 1.14
CA TYR A 121 -5.37 -2.90 2.48
C TYR A 121 -4.67 -4.23 2.79
N THR A 122 -5.28 -5.34 2.38
CA THR A 122 -4.71 -6.67 2.59
C THR A 122 -3.41 -6.84 1.81
N ILE A 123 -3.41 -6.49 0.51
CA ILE A 123 -2.23 -6.58 -0.36
C ILE A 123 -1.09 -5.74 0.21
N TRP A 124 -1.34 -4.48 0.55
CA TRP A 124 -0.32 -3.60 1.12
C TRP A 124 0.25 -4.13 2.44
N THR A 125 -0.61 -4.67 3.30
CA THR A 125 -0.18 -5.29 4.56
C THR A 125 0.77 -6.45 4.31
N TRP A 126 0.47 -7.32 3.35
CA TRP A 126 1.34 -8.45 3.02
C TRP A 126 2.64 -8.01 2.34
N ILE A 127 2.59 -7.02 1.44
CA ILE A 127 3.79 -6.46 0.80
C ILE A 127 4.75 -5.93 1.86
N ILE A 128 4.27 -5.11 2.81
CA ILE A 128 5.11 -4.54 3.86
C ILE A 128 5.68 -5.65 4.77
N ARG A 129 4.90 -6.70 5.06
CA ARG A 129 5.37 -7.83 5.87
C ARG A 129 6.47 -8.64 5.18
N VAL A 130 6.28 -8.97 3.90
CA VAL A 130 7.30 -9.69 3.12
C VAL A 130 8.55 -8.82 2.98
N LEU A 131 8.38 -7.54 2.69
CA LEU A 131 9.50 -6.61 2.59
C LEU A 131 10.26 -6.46 3.92
N GLY A 132 9.54 -6.34 5.03
CA GLY A 132 10.13 -6.29 6.38
C GLY A 132 10.86 -7.59 6.75
N PHE A 133 10.30 -8.75 6.38
CA PHE A 133 10.96 -10.05 6.56
C PHE A 133 12.27 -10.13 5.76
N LEU A 134 12.24 -9.74 4.48
CA LEU A 134 13.44 -9.72 3.64
C LEU A 134 14.48 -8.75 4.19
N ALA A 135 14.08 -7.54 4.58
CA ALA A 135 14.96 -6.55 5.19
C ALA A 135 15.61 -7.08 6.49
N MET A 136 14.86 -7.79 7.33
CA MET A 136 15.40 -8.43 8.53
C MET A 136 16.39 -9.56 8.18
N SER A 137 16.06 -10.41 7.22
CA SER A 137 16.94 -11.50 6.79
C SER A 137 18.28 -10.97 6.23
N PHE A 138 18.24 -9.94 5.38
CA PHE A 138 19.44 -9.31 4.84
C PHE A 138 20.21 -8.53 5.91
N GLY A 139 19.51 -7.83 6.81
CA GLY A 139 20.14 -7.15 7.94
C GLY A 139 20.94 -8.10 8.83
N MET A 140 20.41 -9.31 9.07
CA MET A 140 21.10 -10.34 9.85
C MET A 140 22.35 -10.87 9.13
N VAL A 141 22.25 -11.15 7.83
CA VAL A 141 23.39 -11.57 7.01
C VAL A 141 24.48 -10.49 6.99
N PHE A 142 24.12 -9.23 6.80
CA PHE A 142 25.07 -8.10 6.83
C PHE A 142 25.72 -7.92 8.20
N ALA A 143 24.98 -8.16 9.29
CA ALA A 143 25.54 -8.10 10.64
C ALA A 143 26.57 -9.21 10.91
N LEU A 144 26.36 -10.41 10.35
CA LEU A 144 27.24 -11.57 10.53
C LEU A 144 28.39 -11.64 9.51
N GLN A 145 28.32 -10.84 8.44
CA GLN A 145 29.31 -10.84 7.37
C GLN A 145 30.77 -10.63 7.85
N PRO A 146 31.09 -9.67 8.75
CA PRO A 146 32.47 -9.49 9.21
C PRO A 146 33.02 -10.72 9.93
N ILE A 147 32.18 -11.42 10.68
CA ILE A 147 32.55 -12.66 11.38
C ILE A 147 32.85 -13.74 10.33
N ASN A 148 31.98 -13.90 9.33
CA ASN A 148 32.17 -14.87 8.26
C ASN A 148 33.47 -14.64 7.48
N THR A 149 33.81 -13.38 7.16
CA THR A 149 35.06 -13.06 6.47
C THR A 149 36.31 -13.46 7.26
N LEU A 150 36.25 -13.41 8.59
CA LEU A 150 37.35 -13.87 9.45
C LEU A 150 37.46 -15.40 9.48
N LEU A 151 36.33 -16.11 9.49
CA LEU A 151 36.31 -17.58 9.51
C LEU A 151 36.71 -18.19 8.14
N ASN A 152 36.53 -17.46 7.04
CA ASN A 152 36.99 -17.85 5.70
C ASN A 152 38.53 -17.98 5.60
N LEU A 153 39.28 -17.48 6.57
CA LEU A 153 40.74 -17.65 6.63
C LEU A 153 41.14 -19.11 6.94
N ILE A 154 40.22 -19.95 7.41
CA ILE A 154 40.47 -21.37 7.69
C ILE A 154 40.05 -22.20 6.46
N PRO A 155 41.00 -22.77 5.71
CA PRO A 155 40.72 -23.52 4.48
C PRO A 155 40.04 -24.86 4.81
N PHE A 156 38.72 -24.85 4.92
CA PHE A 156 37.77 -25.97 4.93
C PHE A 156 36.34 -25.48 5.23
N PHE A 157 36.21 -24.40 6.01
CA PHE A 157 34.93 -23.98 6.57
C PHE A 157 34.23 -22.83 5.83
N GLY A 158 34.91 -22.14 4.91
CA GLY A 158 34.41 -20.88 4.36
C GLY A 158 33.04 -21.00 3.67
N GLU A 159 32.95 -21.83 2.63
CA GLU A 159 31.70 -22.00 1.85
C GLU A 159 30.54 -22.60 2.68
N LEU A 160 30.87 -23.49 3.63
CA LEU A 160 29.86 -24.14 4.48
C LEU A 160 29.26 -23.14 5.47
N ILE A 161 30.08 -22.29 6.09
CA ILE A 161 29.65 -21.31 7.08
C ILE A 161 28.81 -20.20 6.43
N GLU A 162 29.15 -19.76 5.22
CA GLU A 162 28.36 -18.77 4.50
C GLU A 162 26.93 -19.26 4.23
N ASN A 163 26.78 -20.49 3.72
CA ASN A 163 25.47 -21.09 3.47
C ASN A 163 24.67 -21.30 4.76
N ILE A 164 25.30 -21.78 5.84
CA ILE A 164 24.66 -21.94 7.15
C ILE A 164 24.21 -20.59 7.70
N THR A 165 25.02 -19.54 7.55
CA THR A 165 24.69 -18.19 8.05
C THR A 165 23.45 -17.65 7.37
N VAL A 166 23.35 -17.77 6.05
CA VAL A 166 22.18 -17.32 5.29
C VAL A 166 20.94 -18.12 5.68
N SER A 167 21.06 -19.45 5.74
CA SER A 167 19.94 -20.33 6.10
C SER A 167 19.45 -20.09 7.54
N LEU A 168 20.36 -19.94 8.50
CA LEU A 168 20.03 -19.67 9.88
C LEU A 168 19.42 -18.29 10.05
N SER A 169 19.97 -17.27 9.39
CA SER A 169 19.45 -15.91 9.39
C SER A 169 18.03 -15.87 8.84
N PHE A 170 17.75 -16.60 7.76
CA PHE A 170 16.41 -16.72 7.20
C PHE A 170 15.43 -17.37 8.18
N PHE A 171 15.81 -18.47 8.83
CA PHE A 171 14.95 -19.17 9.78
C PHE A 171 14.64 -18.33 11.03
N VAL A 172 15.66 -17.67 11.59
CA VAL A 172 15.50 -16.74 12.73
C VAL A 172 14.61 -15.57 12.34
N ALA A 173 14.85 -14.94 11.19
CA ALA A 173 14.01 -13.87 10.67
C ALA A 173 12.56 -14.34 10.44
N PHE A 174 12.34 -15.60 10.04
CA PHE A 174 11.01 -16.14 9.77
C PHE A 174 10.21 -16.32 11.06
N VAL A 175 10.85 -16.86 12.09
CA VAL A 175 10.26 -16.97 13.43
C VAL A 175 9.93 -15.59 13.98
N LEU A 176 10.86 -14.65 13.92
CA LEU A 176 10.65 -13.28 14.40
C LEU A 176 9.53 -12.57 13.63
N ALA A 177 9.52 -12.64 12.30
CA ALA A 177 8.48 -12.06 11.47
C ALA A 177 7.10 -12.66 11.78
N THR A 178 7.02 -13.98 11.98
CA THR A 178 5.78 -14.65 12.37
C THR A 178 5.29 -14.15 13.73
N VAL A 179 6.18 -14.06 14.72
CA VAL A 179 5.85 -13.52 16.04
C VAL A 179 5.38 -12.07 15.94
N THR A 180 6.07 -11.21 15.18
CA THR A 180 5.66 -9.83 14.97
C THR A 180 4.28 -9.73 14.31
N ILE A 181 3.99 -10.58 13.32
CA ILE A 181 2.67 -10.63 12.67
C ILE A 181 1.60 -11.03 13.69
N LEU A 182 1.84 -12.07 14.48
CA LEU A 182 0.91 -12.53 15.52
C LEU A 182 0.67 -11.44 16.56
N VAL A 183 1.72 -10.79 17.07
CA VAL A 183 1.62 -9.68 18.04
C VAL A 183 0.88 -8.49 17.42
N SER A 184 1.12 -8.18 16.14
CA SER A 184 0.41 -7.11 15.44
C SER A 184 -1.09 -7.39 15.37
N GLN A 185 -1.50 -8.62 15.00
CA GLN A 185 -2.91 -9.02 15.02
C GLN A 185 -3.50 -8.97 16.43
N LEU A 186 -2.72 -9.37 17.42
CA LEU A 186 -3.09 -9.37 18.82
C LEU A 186 -3.44 -7.97 19.34
N LEU A 187 -2.60 -6.99 19.04
CA LEU A 187 -2.77 -5.61 19.49
C LEU A 187 -3.96 -4.90 18.83
N HIS A 188 -4.32 -5.30 17.60
CA HIS A 188 -5.46 -4.72 16.88
C HIS A 188 -6.79 -5.42 17.23
N HIS A 189 -6.76 -6.60 17.85
CA HIS A 189 -7.95 -7.31 18.34
C HIS A 189 -7.92 -7.48 19.87
N PRO A 190 -8.63 -6.62 20.64
CA PRO A 190 -8.55 -6.62 22.11
C PRO A 190 -8.92 -7.96 22.77
N PHE A 191 -9.82 -8.75 22.15
CA PHE A 191 -10.19 -10.08 22.65
C PHE A 191 -9.08 -11.11 22.48
N VAL A 192 -8.31 -11.04 21.39
CA VAL A 192 -7.20 -11.98 21.16
C VAL A 192 -6.08 -11.67 22.14
N LEU A 193 -5.82 -10.38 22.43
CA LEU A 193 -4.82 -9.92 23.42
C LEU A 193 -5.03 -10.54 24.79
N ILE A 194 -6.27 -10.49 25.28
CA ILE A 194 -6.65 -11.10 26.56
C ILE A 194 -6.36 -12.61 26.54
N ALA A 195 -6.75 -13.31 25.48
CA ALA A 195 -6.51 -14.75 25.37
C ALA A 195 -5.01 -15.10 25.36
N ALA A 196 -4.18 -14.34 24.65
CA ALA A 196 -2.73 -14.58 24.63
C ALA A 196 -2.09 -14.33 25.99
N VAL A 197 -2.44 -13.24 26.69
CA VAL A 197 -1.93 -12.96 28.05
C VAL A 197 -2.28 -14.10 29.01
N VAL A 198 -3.50 -14.64 28.93
CA VAL A 198 -3.93 -15.79 29.72
C VAL A 198 -3.06 -17.01 29.42
N ILE A 199 -2.79 -17.32 28.14
CA ILE A 199 -1.93 -18.44 27.75
C ILE A 199 -0.51 -18.26 28.29
N THR A 200 0.08 -17.06 28.20
CA THR A 200 1.42 -16.79 28.73
C THR A 200 1.49 -16.95 30.25
N LEU A 201 0.44 -16.54 30.97
CA LEU A 201 0.35 -16.74 32.42
C LEU A 201 0.21 -18.23 32.78
N ILE A 202 -0.51 -19.02 31.98
CA ILE A 202 -0.67 -20.46 32.18
C ILE A 202 0.67 -21.19 31.93
N THR A 203 1.39 -20.86 30.87
CA THR A 203 2.69 -21.49 30.57
C THR A 203 3.74 -21.12 31.61
N LEU A 204 3.81 -19.86 32.06
CA LEU A 204 4.72 -19.47 33.16
C LEU A 204 4.38 -20.21 34.46
N SER A 205 3.10 -20.31 34.78
CA SER A 205 2.62 -21.04 35.97
C SER A 205 2.95 -22.53 35.89
N GLY A 206 2.80 -23.13 34.70
CA GLY A 206 3.16 -24.52 34.43
C GLY A 206 4.66 -24.80 34.60
N VAL A 207 5.52 -23.95 34.00
CA VAL A 207 6.98 -24.05 34.13
C VAL A 207 7.42 -23.86 35.59
N LYS A 208 6.81 -22.90 36.30
CA LYS A 208 7.10 -22.66 37.72
C LYS A 208 6.66 -23.83 38.61
N LYS A 209 5.56 -24.50 38.27
CA LYS A 209 5.06 -25.70 38.98
C LYS A 209 5.98 -26.90 38.76
N ILE A 210 6.49 -27.10 37.54
CA ILE A 210 7.46 -28.17 37.22
C ILE A 210 8.79 -27.93 37.95
N ARG A 211 9.31 -26.69 37.95
CA ARG A 211 10.55 -26.34 38.66
C ARG A 211 10.45 -26.52 40.19
N LYS A 212 9.26 -26.30 40.78
CA LYS A 212 9.01 -26.53 42.22
C LYS A 212 8.79 -28.00 42.58
N GLY A 213 8.44 -28.87 41.63
CA GLY A 213 8.26 -30.30 41.89
C GLY A 213 9.55 -31.13 41.77
N ILE A 214 10.66 -30.51 41.36
CA ILE A 214 11.97 -31.15 41.15
C ILE A 214 13.00 -30.73 42.22
N SER A 215 12.66 -29.76 43.09
CA SER A 215 13.47 -29.34 44.25
C SER A 215 12.83 -29.79 45.54
#